data_AF-A0A8J7RJJ2-F1
#
_entry.id   AF-A0A8J7RJJ2-F1
#
_cell.length_a   1.000
_cell.length_b   1.000
_cell.length_c   1.000
_cell.angle_alpha   90.00
_cell.angle_beta   90.00
_cell.angle_gamma   90.00
#
_symmetry.space_group_name_H-M   'P 1'
#
loop_
_entity.id
_entity.type
_entity.pdbx_description
1 polymer ?
#
loop_
_entity_poly.entity_id
_entity_poly.type
_entity_poly.pdbx_seq_one_letter_code
_entity_poly.pdbx_strand_id
1 'polypeptide(L)'
;MIHNFSEENISAISRVLDSKPKKSGNVYRYEIKHIESGRKIALEIHMGLNAGNSPMNLISVYTQDTFLQLHNCTAFVASDMLQQVTFFGKNGDIISGLIVEKEAGCSLYANVKESLIQGDFTELPHEVMMCSVALSLTESIDSKGFNFDDE
;
A
#
# COMPACT_ATOMS: atom_id res chain seq x y z
N MET A 1 2.70 -10.10 7.46
CA MET A 1 3.98 -10.42 6.79
C MET A 1 4.13 -9.46 5.61
N ILE A 2 5.34 -9.01 5.30
CA ILE A 2 5.59 -8.15 4.12
C ILE A 2 5.63 -9.04 2.88
N HIS A 3 4.94 -8.62 1.82
CA HIS A 3 4.85 -9.33 0.56
C HIS A 3 5.39 -8.48 -0.59
N ASN A 4 6.09 -9.14 -1.51
CA ASN A 4 6.42 -8.58 -2.82
C ASN A 4 5.23 -8.75 -3.78
N PHE A 5 5.18 -7.94 -4.84
CA PHE A 5 4.18 -8.10 -5.88
C PHE A 5 4.47 -9.36 -6.72
N SER A 6 3.64 -10.39 -6.53
CA SER A 6 3.59 -11.61 -7.34
C SER A 6 2.14 -12.06 -7.46
N GLU A 7 1.80 -12.86 -8.46
CA GLU A 7 0.42 -13.33 -8.64
C GLU A 7 -0.10 -14.11 -7.42
N GLU A 8 0.79 -14.87 -6.78
CA GLU A 8 0.49 -15.65 -5.57
C GLU A 8 0.14 -14.70 -4.41
N ASN A 9 0.91 -13.63 -4.23
CA ASN A 9 0.72 -12.67 -3.14
C ASN A 9 -0.51 -11.78 -3.35
N ILE A 10 -0.96 -11.55 -4.59
CA ILE A 10 -2.23 -10.85 -4.89
C ILE A 10 -3.45 -11.58 -4.29
N SER A 11 -3.38 -12.91 -4.11
CA SER A 11 -4.45 -13.66 -3.43
C SER A 11 -4.64 -13.22 -1.96
N ALA A 12 -3.57 -12.78 -1.28
CA ALA A 12 -3.64 -12.28 0.10
C ALA A 12 -4.41 -10.96 0.18
N ILE A 13 -4.22 -10.06 -0.79
CA ILE A 13 -4.99 -8.81 -0.92
C ILE A 13 -6.47 -9.13 -1.09
N SER A 14 -6.78 -10.10 -1.96
CA SER A 14 -8.15 -10.50 -2.25
C SER A 14 -8.88 -11.03 -1.03
N ARG A 15 -8.17 -11.78 -0.18
CA ARG A 15 -8.68 -12.32 1.08
C ARG A 15 -8.98 -11.21 2.10
N VAL A 16 -8.04 -10.29 2.30
CA VAL A 16 -8.18 -9.21 3.30
C VAL A 16 -9.26 -8.20 2.89
N LEU A 17 -9.29 -7.80 1.62
CA LEU A 17 -10.24 -6.82 1.10
C LEU A 17 -11.60 -7.44 0.74
N ASP A 18 -11.76 -8.75 0.89
CA ASP A 18 -12.98 -9.51 0.57
C ASP A 18 -13.52 -9.19 -0.83
N SER A 19 -12.60 -9.09 -1.79
CA SER A 19 -12.90 -8.71 -3.17
C SER A 19 -12.00 -9.49 -4.12
N LYS A 20 -12.54 -9.89 -5.26
CA LYS A 20 -11.78 -10.54 -6.33
C LYS A 20 -11.31 -9.51 -7.35
N PRO A 21 -10.06 -9.56 -7.83
CA PRO A 21 -9.60 -8.65 -8.86
C PRO A 21 -10.13 -9.06 -10.23
N LYS A 22 -10.38 -8.06 -11.08
CA LYS A 22 -10.43 -8.22 -12.53
C LYS A 22 -9.01 -8.01 -13.06
N LYS A 23 -8.45 -9.00 -13.73
CA LYS A 23 -7.10 -8.93 -14.33
C LYS A 23 -7.19 -8.45 -15.78
N SER A 24 -6.32 -7.52 -16.17
CA SER A 24 -6.14 -7.07 -17.56
C SER A 24 -4.65 -6.80 -17.80
N GLY A 25 -3.97 -7.71 -18.52
CA GLY A 25 -2.51 -7.68 -18.62
C GLY A 25 -1.87 -7.77 -17.23
N ASN A 26 -1.01 -6.80 -16.89
CA ASN A 26 -0.35 -6.69 -15.59
C ASN A 26 -1.10 -5.80 -14.58
N VAL A 27 -2.38 -5.54 -14.84
CA VAL A 27 -3.23 -4.72 -13.96
C VAL A 27 -4.24 -5.60 -13.24
N TYR A 28 -4.29 -5.47 -11.92
CA TYR A 28 -5.29 -6.09 -11.05
C TYR A 28 -6.21 -5.02 -10.49
N ARG A 29 -7.49 -5.05 -10.86
CA ARG A 29 -8.49 -4.07 -10.41
C ARG A 29 -9.49 -4.68 -9.44
N TYR A 30 -9.54 -4.14 -8.23
CA TYR A 30 -10.53 -4.45 -7.21
C TYR A 30 -11.64 -3.39 -7.20
N GLU A 31 -12.88 -3.82 -6.99
CA GLU A 31 -14.00 -2.92 -6.72
C GLU A 31 -14.50 -3.20 -5.30
N ILE A 32 -14.23 -2.28 -4.38
CA ILE A 32 -14.50 -2.45 -2.95
C ILE A 32 -15.66 -1.52 -2.59
N LYS A 33 -16.65 -2.05 -1.88
CA LYS A 33 -17.87 -1.33 -1.52
C LYS A 33 -18.19 -1.57 -0.06
N HIS A 34 -18.65 -0.53 0.62
CA HIS A 34 -19.24 -0.63 1.93
C HIS A 34 -20.70 -0.21 1.85
N ILE A 35 -21.60 -1.19 2.01
CA ILE A 35 -23.03 -1.01 1.73
C ILE A 35 -23.65 0.01 2.70
N GLU A 36 -23.30 -0.07 3.98
CA GLU A 36 -23.93 0.75 5.03
C GLU A 36 -23.62 2.23 4.86
N SER A 37 -22.37 2.58 4.52
CA SER A 37 -21.97 3.98 4.31
C SER A 37 -22.09 4.46 2.87
N GLY A 38 -22.42 3.57 1.93
CA GLY A 38 -22.45 3.87 0.49
C GLY A 38 -21.09 4.13 -0.14
N ARG A 39 -19.98 3.97 0.60
CA ARG A 39 -18.62 4.16 0.08
C ARG A 39 -18.32 3.13 -1.00
N LYS A 40 -17.67 3.58 -2.07
CA LYS A 40 -17.12 2.72 -3.11
C LYS A 40 -15.76 3.27 -3.53
N ILE A 41 -14.79 2.36 -3.61
CA ILE A 41 -13.49 2.65 -4.21
C ILE A 41 -13.16 1.61 -5.28
N ALA A 42 -12.30 1.97 -6.21
CA ALA A 42 -11.61 1.01 -7.06
C ALA A 42 -10.12 1.11 -6.80
N LEU A 43 -9.50 -0.02 -6.51
CA LEU A 43 -8.06 -0.16 -6.35
C LEU A 43 -7.49 -0.81 -7.60
N GLU A 44 -6.46 -0.21 -8.18
CA GLU A 44 -5.67 -0.79 -9.26
C GLU A 44 -4.23 -1.00 -8.80
N ILE A 45 -3.74 -2.21 -9.06
CA ILE A 45 -2.34 -2.59 -8.85
C ILE A 45 -1.75 -2.83 -10.24
N HIS A 46 -0.88 -1.93 -10.67
CA HIS A 46 -0.12 -2.04 -11.91
C HIS A 46 1.24 -2.63 -11.58
N MET A 47 1.50 -3.85 -12.03
CA MET A 47 2.78 -4.54 -11.80
C MET A 47 3.74 -4.31 -12.97
N GLY A 48 4.96 -3.85 -12.68
CA GLY A 48 6.00 -3.65 -13.68
C GLY A 48 5.61 -2.65 -14.80
N LEU A 49 4.92 -1.57 -14.44
CA LEU A 49 4.57 -0.50 -15.38
C LEU A 49 5.84 0.12 -15.95
N ASN A 50 5.97 0.12 -17.28
CA ASN A 50 7.09 0.76 -17.94
C ASN A 50 6.80 2.25 -18.14
N ALA A 51 7.32 3.08 -17.23
CA ALA A 51 7.16 4.53 -17.24
C ALA A 51 8.53 5.21 -17.13
N GLY A 52 9.28 5.24 -18.25
CA GLY A 52 10.62 5.83 -18.32
C GLY A 52 11.71 4.77 -18.42
N ASN A 53 12.78 4.92 -17.64
CA ASN A 53 13.99 4.08 -17.79
C ASN A 53 13.96 2.79 -16.95
N SER A 54 13.01 2.64 -16.02
CA SER A 54 12.93 1.47 -15.14
C SER A 54 11.48 1.07 -14.88
N PRO A 55 11.16 -0.24 -14.83
CA PRO A 55 9.83 -0.72 -14.47
C PRO A 55 9.52 -0.36 -13.01
N MET A 56 8.27 0.00 -12.73
CA MET A 56 7.80 0.30 -11.37
C MET A 56 6.43 -0.27 -11.11
N ASN A 57 6.12 -0.60 -9.86
CA ASN A 57 4.75 -0.88 -9.46
C ASN A 57 4.04 0.43 -9.10
N LEU A 58 2.80 0.55 -9.54
CA LEU A 58 1.95 1.71 -9.29
C LEU A 58 0.64 1.25 -8.65
N ILE A 59 0.33 1.82 -7.49
CA ILE A 59 -0.96 1.62 -6.84
C ILE A 59 -1.81 2.85 -7.08
N SER A 60 -3.02 2.65 -7.58
CA SER A 60 -3.97 3.73 -7.82
C SER A 60 -5.30 3.43 -7.12
N VAL A 61 -5.84 4.40 -6.39
CA VAL A 61 -7.16 4.28 -5.74
C VAL A 61 -8.06 5.40 -6.26
N TYR A 62 -9.16 4.97 -6.88
CA TYR A 62 -10.23 5.83 -7.35
C TYR A 62 -11.34 5.82 -6.30
N THR A 63 -11.62 6.98 -5.72
CA THR A 63 -12.77 7.19 -4.84
C THR A 63 -13.83 8.02 -5.57
N GLN A 64 -14.88 8.47 -4.87
CA GLN A 64 -15.89 9.35 -5.47
C GLN A 64 -15.32 10.73 -5.82
N ASP A 65 -14.49 11.30 -4.93
CA ASP A 65 -14.06 12.70 -5.03
C ASP A 65 -12.54 12.87 -5.15
N THR A 66 -11.78 11.78 -4.94
CA THR A 66 -10.32 11.80 -4.88
C THR A 66 -9.71 10.67 -5.70
N PHE A 67 -8.57 10.97 -6.33
CA PHE A 67 -7.70 9.99 -6.97
C PHE A 67 -6.35 9.99 -6.27
N LEU A 68 -5.94 8.84 -5.74
CA LEU A 68 -4.68 8.66 -5.01
C LEU A 68 -3.75 7.73 -5.77
N GLN A 69 -2.46 8.07 -5.80
CA GLN A 69 -1.44 7.21 -6.40
C GLN A 69 -0.23 7.06 -5.49
N LEU A 70 0.28 5.85 -5.40
CA LEU A 70 1.56 5.53 -4.80
C LEU A 70 2.49 4.98 -5.89
N HIS A 71 3.47 5.79 -6.25
CA HIS A 71 4.52 5.45 -7.21
C HIS A 71 5.63 4.67 -6.54
N ASN A 72 6.37 3.88 -7.34
CA ASN A 72 7.49 3.07 -6.86
C ASN A 72 7.13 2.23 -5.63
N CYS A 73 5.95 1.61 -5.66
CA CYS A 73 5.49 0.76 -4.57
C CYS A 73 6.35 -0.52 -4.55
N THR A 74 7.12 -0.70 -3.48
CA THR A 74 8.09 -1.80 -3.41
C THR A 74 7.46 -3.05 -2.83
N ALA A 75 6.58 -2.90 -1.85
CA ALA A 75 5.94 -4.03 -1.16
C ALA A 75 4.60 -3.62 -0.52
N PHE A 76 3.93 -4.60 0.06
CA PHE A 76 2.70 -4.39 0.82
C PHE A 76 2.60 -5.32 2.03
N VAL A 77 1.77 -4.94 3.00
CA VAL A 77 1.34 -5.78 4.11
C VAL A 77 -0.16 -5.97 4.00
N ALA A 78 -0.62 -7.23 3.94
CA ALA A 78 -2.02 -7.58 4.04
C ALA A 78 -2.31 -8.08 5.47
N SER A 79 -3.20 -7.39 6.19
CA SER A 79 -3.53 -7.68 7.59
C SER A 79 -5.00 -8.05 7.74
N ASP A 80 -5.29 -9.31 8.09
CA ASP A 80 -6.67 -9.74 8.42
C ASP A 80 -7.17 -9.11 9.70
N MET A 81 -6.28 -8.91 10.68
CA MET A 81 -6.64 -8.33 11.98
C MET A 81 -7.13 -6.89 11.86
N LEU A 82 -6.48 -6.10 11.00
CA LEU A 82 -6.85 -4.72 10.73
C LEU A 82 -7.82 -4.59 9.53
N GLN A 83 -8.09 -5.69 8.82
CA GLN A 83 -8.92 -5.72 7.62
C GLN A 83 -8.48 -4.69 6.56
N GLN A 84 -7.16 -4.50 6.41
CA GLN A 84 -6.58 -3.53 5.50
C GLN A 84 -5.32 -4.05 4.81
N VAL A 85 -5.01 -3.45 3.67
CA VAL A 85 -3.77 -3.63 2.95
C VAL A 85 -3.00 -2.31 2.96
N THR A 86 -1.80 -2.32 3.53
CA THR A 86 -0.87 -1.20 3.51
C THR A 86 0.12 -1.41 2.39
N PHE A 87 -0.03 -0.66 1.31
CA PHE A 87 0.97 -0.54 0.24
C PHE A 87 2.01 0.50 0.64
N PHE A 88 3.28 0.27 0.34
CA PHE A 88 4.31 1.27 0.64
C PHE A 88 5.47 1.21 -0.36
N GLY A 89 6.17 2.35 -0.46
CA GLY A 89 7.42 2.50 -1.18
C GLY A 89 8.44 3.19 -0.29
N LYS A 90 9.70 2.77 -0.39
CA LYS A 90 10.84 3.37 0.30
C LYS A 90 11.80 3.98 -0.72
N ASN A 91 12.22 5.20 -0.49
CA ASN A 91 13.25 5.90 -1.27
C ASN A 91 14.25 6.56 -0.31
N GLY A 92 15.39 5.91 -0.08
CA GLY A 92 16.30 6.28 1.01
C GLY A 92 15.58 6.22 2.35
N ASP A 93 15.69 7.27 3.16
CA ASP A 93 15.08 7.38 4.49
C ASP A 93 13.63 7.90 4.45
N ILE A 94 13.01 7.91 3.27
CA ILE A 94 11.64 8.38 3.07
C ILE A 94 10.74 7.21 2.72
N ILE A 95 9.66 7.08 3.47
CA ILE A 95 8.60 6.09 3.28
C ILE A 95 7.32 6.83 2.87
N SER A 96 6.62 6.28 1.90
CA SER A 96 5.24 6.66 1.58
C SER A 96 4.38 5.41 1.60
N GLY A 97 3.17 5.52 2.14
CA GLY A 97 2.25 4.41 2.26
C GLY A 97 0.81 4.80 1.90
N LEU A 98 0.15 3.89 1.19
CA LEU A 98 -1.24 3.98 0.80
C LEU A 98 -1.97 2.79 1.41
N ILE A 99 -2.91 3.07 2.29
CA ILE A 99 -3.70 2.05 3.00
C ILE A 99 -5.05 1.95 2.31
N VAL A 100 -5.51 0.72 2.11
CA VAL A 100 -6.84 0.39 1.59
C VAL A 100 -7.52 -0.57 2.53
N GLU A 101 -8.72 -0.23 2.99
CA GLU A 101 -9.50 -1.02 3.93
C GLU A 101 -10.57 -1.84 3.22
N LYS A 102 -10.95 -2.97 3.83
CA LYS A 102 -12.08 -3.80 3.41
C LYS A 102 -13.38 -3.00 3.28
N GLU A 103 -13.59 -2.00 4.13
CA GLU A 103 -14.79 -1.15 4.13
C GLU A 103 -14.72 0.06 3.18
N ALA A 104 -13.92 -0.04 2.11
CA ALA A 104 -13.76 1.01 1.11
C ALA A 104 -13.22 2.34 1.70
N GLY A 105 -12.47 2.27 2.80
CA GLY A 105 -11.63 3.35 3.32
C GLY A 105 -10.26 3.37 2.64
N CYS A 106 -9.64 4.54 2.56
CA CYS A 106 -8.25 4.66 2.15
C CYS A 106 -7.58 5.91 2.74
N SER A 107 -6.28 5.81 3.01
CA SER A 107 -5.46 6.93 3.48
C SER A 107 -4.07 6.91 2.83
N LEU A 108 -3.56 8.08 2.48
CA LEU A 108 -2.22 8.25 1.92
C LEU A 108 -1.34 9.03 2.91
N TYR A 109 -0.19 8.46 3.24
CA TYR A 109 0.89 9.13 3.94
C TYR A 109 2.08 9.24 2.99
N ALA A 110 2.55 10.45 2.73
CA ALA A 110 3.64 10.71 1.80
C ALA A 110 4.79 11.44 2.49
N ASN A 111 6.01 11.19 2.01
CA ASN A 111 7.23 11.84 2.49
C ASN A 111 7.48 11.70 3.99
N VAL A 112 7.15 10.53 4.57
CA VAL A 112 7.37 10.26 6.00
C VAL A 112 8.81 9.84 6.20
N LYS A 113 9.53 10.48 7.12
CA LYS A 113 10.88 10.05 7.49
C LYS A 113 10.83 8.72 8.23
N GLU A 114 11.70 7.79 7.87
CA GLU A 114 11.81 6.48 8.52
C GLU A 114 12.02 6.59 10.04
N SER A 115 12.75 7.61 10.49
CA SER A 115 12.96 7.89 11.92
C SER A 115 11.67 8.19 12.71
N LEU A 116 10.59 8.63 12.04
CA LEU A 116 9.29 8.85 12.68
C LEU A 116 8.52 7.55 12.86
N ILE A 117 8.83 6.53 12.06
CA ILE A 117 8.18 5.24 12.13
C ILE A 117 8.89 4.44 13.24
N GLN A 118 10.23 4.29 13.14
CA GLN A 118 11.08 3.50 14.05
C GLN A 118 11.19 4.00 15.51
N GLY A 119 10.63 5.18 15.82
CA GLY A 119 10.72 5.79 17.16
C GLY A 119 9.59 5.37 18.08
N ASP A 120 9.66 5.77 19.36
CA ASP A 120 8.50 5.68 20.25
C ASP A 120 7.44 6.70 19.81
N PHE A 121 6.35 6.21 19.22
CA PHE A 121 5.28 7.07 18.73
C PHE A 121 4.62 7.90 19.85
N THR A 122 4.75 7.50 21.12
CA THR A 122 4.22 8.25 22.26
C THR A 122 5.02 9.51 22.59
N GLU A 123 6.26 9.59 22.11
CA GLU A 123 7.13 10.77 22.22
C GLU A 123 6.96 11.75 21.05
N LEU A 124 6.20 11.36 20.01
CA LEU A 124 5.95 12.21 18.86
C LEU A 124 4.86 13.27 19.14
N PRO A 125 4.96 14.45 18.51
CA PRO A 125 3.83 15.39 18.46
C PRO A 125 2.58 14.71 17.91
N HIS A 126 1.41 15.02 18.49
CA HIS A 126 0.14 14.40 18.13
C HIS A 126 -0.19 14.53 16.63
N GLU A 127 0.27 15.60 16.00
CA GLU A 127 0.07 15.91 14.59
C GLU A 127 0.76 14.91 13.65
N VAL A 128 1.83 14.24 14.10
CA VAL A 128 2.60 13.28 13.28
C VAL A 128 2.52 11.84 13.81
N MET A 129 1.96 11.64 15.00
CA MET A 129 1.80 10.32 15.61
C MET A 129 1.05 9.32 14.71
N MET A 130 0.00 9.77 14.03
CA MET A 130 -0.84 8.89 13.21
C MET A 130 -0.09 8.25 12.03
N CYS A 131 0.87 8.94 11.41
CA CYS A 131 1.62 8.35 10.31
C CYS A 131 2.57 7.24 10.81
N SER A 132 3.15 7.42 12.00
CA SER A 132 3.98 6.42 12.66
C SER A 132 3.16 5.15 12.95
N VAL A 133 1.99 5.31 13.58
CA VAL A 133 1.09 4.18 13.88
C VAL A 133 0.64 3.47 12.60
N ALA A 134 0.18 4.22 11.60
CA ALA A 134 -0.35 3.67 10.36
C ALA A 134 0.71 2.93 9.51
N LEU A 135 1.96 3.36 9.57
CA LEU A 135 3.08 2.79 8.82
C LEU A 135 3.99 1.87 9.65
N SER A 136 3.71 1.66 10.93
CA SER A 136 4.48 0.76 11.82
C SER A 136 4.62 -0.66 11.26
N LEU A 137 3.61 -1.15 10.53
CA LEU A 137 3.66 -2.46 9.86
C LEU A 137 4.76 -2.58 8.80
N THR A 138 5.30 -1.45 8.35
CA THR A 138 6.37 -1.39 7.36
C THR A 138 7.77 -1.48 7.99
N GLU A 139 7.89 -1.45 9.32
CA GLU A 139 9.20 -1.48 10.00
C GLU A 139 9.94 -2.81 9.85
N SER A 140 9.23 -3.91 9.64
CA SER A 140 9.85 -5.23 9.48
C SER A 140 10.60 -5.40 8.16
N ILE A 141 10.75 -4.33 7.36
CA ILE A 141 11.63 -4.28 6.19
C ILE A 141 13.06 -4.23 6.72
N ASP A 142 13.63 -5.41 6.93
CA ASP A 142 15.02 -5.52 7.32
C ASP A 142 15.92 -4.88 6.23
N SER A 143 16.97 -4.22 6.70
CA SER A 143 17.86 -3.26 6.03
C SER A 143 18.69 -3.78 4.84
N LYS A 144 18.21 -4.77 4.09
CA LYS A 144 18.79 -5.21 2.82
C LYS A 144 17.92 -4.71 1.68
N GLY A 145 18.40 -3.67 0.99
CA GLY A 145 17.74 -3.08 -0.16
C GLY A 145 17.29 -4.15 -1.15
N PHE A 146 16.01 -4.10 -1.50
CA PHE A 146 15.47 -4.89 -2.61
C PHE A 146 16.11 -4.37 -3.90
N ASN A 147 17.07 -5.13 -4.44
CA ASN A 147 17.52 -4.94 -5.82
C ASN A 147 16.55 -5.69 -6.74
N PHE A 148 16.15 -5.05 -7.84
CA PHE A 148 15.31 -5.65 -8.87
C PHE A 148 16.11 -6.52 -9.86
N ASP A 149 17.31 -6.97 -9.48
CA ASP A 149 18.30 -7.64 -10.35
C ASP A 149 18.53 -9.12 -10.01
N ASP A 150 17.54 -9.82 -9.45
CA ASP A 150 17.59 -11.28 -9.35
C ASP A 150 16.66 -11.90 -10.41
N GLU A 151 17.28 -12.30 -11.54
CA GLU A 151 16.72 -13.17 -12.59
C GLU A 151 16.32 -14.56 -12.07
#